data_AF-A0A817IP48-F1
#
_entry.id   AF-A0A817IP48-F1
#
_cell.length_a   1.000
_cell.length_b   1.000
_cell.length_c   1.000
_cell.angle_alpha   90.00
_cell.angle_beta   90.00
_cell.angle_gamma   90.00
#
_symmetry.space_group_name_H-M   'P 1'
#
loop_
_entity.id
_entity.type
_entity.pdbx_description
1 polymer ?
#
loop_
_entity_poly.entity_id
_entity_poly.type
_entity_poly.pdbx_seq_one_letter_code
_entity_poly.pdbx_strand_id
1 'polypeptide(L)'
;MSDNCVVIEPSALSFRSKRARHDSYQRINSDEVYQSFFITHSCYDCMPKSGKVLLLDARLSIRKAFFALVYNSVRAALVWHAATSSNIGLITISDFINMLIAAYDSKWVRRILFLFRDKILSL
;
A
#
# COMPACT_ATOMS: atom_id res chain seq x y z
N MET A 1 21.40 -0.20 -8.28
CA MET A 1 20.19 -1.02 -8.03
C MET A 1 18.92 -0.16 -8.17
N SER A 2 18.86 0.66 -9.22
CA SER A 2 17.64 0.98 -9.96
C SER A 2 17.35 -0.27 -10.83
N ASP A 3 16.15 -0.70 -11.14
CA ASP A 3 15.47 -0.14 -12.31
C ASP A 3 13.95 -0.35 -12.30
N ASN A 4 13.34 -0.92 -11.25
CA ASN A 4 11.89 -1.22 -11.27
C ASN A 4 11.16 -0.84 -9.97
N CYS A 5 11.65 0.17 -9.26
CA CYS A 5 11.04 0.67 -8.04
C CYS A 5 10.93 2.19 -8.16
N VAL A 6 9.69 2.68 -8.31
CA VAL A 6 9.41 4.11 -8.21
C VAL A 6 8.88 4.36 -6.81
N VAL A 7 9.55 5.27 -6.09
CA VAL A 7 9.06 5.79 -4.82
C VAL A 7 8.24 7.04 -5.15
N ILE A 8 6.93 6.99 -4.85
CA ILE A 8 6.06 8.15 -5.04
C ILE A 8 5.89 8.83 -3.69
N GLU A 9 6.37 10.07 -3.61
CA GLU A 9 6.08 10.99 -2.51
C GLU A 9 4.74 11.72 -2.80
N PRO A 10 3.82 11.83 -1.82
CA PRO A 10 2.55 12.54 -1.95
C PRO A 10 2.66 13.97 -2.48
N SER A 11 3.79 14.64 -2.24
CA SER A 11 4.08 15.99 -2.74
C SER A 11 4.17 16.08 -4.28
N ALA A 12 4.39 14.96 -4.98
CA ALA A 12 4.48 14.89 -6.44
C ALA A 12 3.11 14.67 -7.12
N LEU A 13 2.06 14.36 -6.36
CA LEU A 13 0.71 14.21 -6.89
C LEU A 13 -0.01 15.56 -6.84
N SER A 14 -0.19 16.18 -8.01
CA SER A 14 -1.08 17.34 -8.17
C SER A 14 -2.53 16.90 -7.94
N PHE A 15 -2.98 16.89 -6.69
CA PHE A 15 -4.33 16.52 -6.31
C PHE A 15 -5.31 17.65 -6.59
N ARG A 16 -6.05 17.54 -7.70
CA ARG A 16 -7.16 18.44 -8.02
C ARG A 16 -8.44 17.93 -7.35
N SER A 17 -8.72 18.46 -6.17
CA SER A 17 -10.01 18.29 -5.48
C SER A 17 -11.13 18.93 -6.32
N LYS A 18 -11.95 18.12 -7.01
CA LYS A 18 -13.26 18.59 -7.53
C LYS A 18 -14.27 18.50 -6.39
N ARG A 19 -14.54 19.64 -5.77
CA ARG A 19 -15.40 19.80 -4.61
C ARG A 19 -16.81 20.19 -5.07
N ALA A 20 -17.79 19.31 -4.93
CA ALA A 20 -19.21 19.67 -5.00
C ALA A 20 -19.73 19.68 -3.56
N ARG A 21 -19.85 20.88 -2.96
CA ARG A 21 -20.48 21.06 -1.65
C ARG A 21 -21.99 21.01 -1.82
N HIS A 22 -22.66 20.15 -1.09
CA HIS A 22 -24.10 20.26 -0.83
C HIS A 22 -24.29 20.21 0.69
N ASP A 23 -24.19 21.37 1.32
CA ASP A 23 -24.39 21.55 2.76
C ASP A 23 -25.89 21.60 3.07
N SER A 24 -26.43 20.47 3.52
CA SER A 24 -27.70 20.43 4.26
C SER A 24 -27.36 20.01 5.69
N TYR A 25 -27.12 21.00 6.56
CA TYR A 25 -26.93 20.78 8.00
C TYR A 25 -28.25 20.33 8.63
N GLN A 26 -28.53 19.03 8.60
CA GLN A 26 -29.55 18.42 9.46
C GLN A 26 -28.95 18.22 10.86
N ARG A 27 -29.77 18.41 11.90
CA ARG A 27 -29.39 18.15 13.31
C ARG A 27 -28.79 16.74 13.40
N ILE A 28 -27.48 16.68 13.62
CA ILE A 28 -26.77 15.40 13.75
C ILE A 28 -27.19 14.79 15.08
N ASN A 29 -27.85 13.63 15.03
CA ASN A 29 -28.10 12.81 16.21
C ASN A 29 -26.75 12.40 16.83
N SER A 30 -26.64 12.34 18.16
CA SER A 30 -25.35 12.07 18.84
C SER A 30 -24.68 10.78 18.35
N ASP A 31 -25.49 9.82 17.90
CA ASP A 31 -25.05 8.50 17.45
C ASP A 31 -24.55 8.49 15.99
N GLU A 32 -24.81 9.55 15.20
CA GLU A 32 -24.49 9.64 13.77
C GLU A 32 -23.29 10.55 13.47
N VAL A 33 -22.69 11.16 14.49
CA VAL A 33 -21.60 12.16 14.36
C VAL A 33 -20.41 11.61 13.58
N TYR A 34 -19.98 10.38 13.85
CA TYR A 34 -18.86 9.76 13.15
C TYR A 34 -19.20 9.42 11.69
N GLN A 35 -20.45 9.04 11.41
CA GLN A 35 -20.88 8.72 10.05
C GLN A 35 -20.91 9.99 9.19
N SER A 36 -21.49 11.08 9.70
CA SER A 36 -21.46 12.37 9.01
C SER A 36 -20.03 12.85 8.80
N PHE A 37 -19.14 12.66 9.77
CA PHE A 37 -17.73 12.99 9.65
C PHE A 37 -17.05 12.23 8.49
N PHE A 38 -17.19 10.90 8.41
CA PHE A 38 -16.56 10.11 7.35
C PHE A 38 -17.14 10.35 5.95
N ILE A 39 -18.41 10.77 5.85
CA ILE A 39 -19.02 11.12 4.55
C ILE A 39 -18.53 12.49 4.06
N THR A 40 -18.30 13.42 4.99
CA THR A 40 -17.92 14.81 4.66
C THR A 40 -16.42 14.99 4.44
N HIS A 41 -15.59 14.07 4.94
CA HIS A 41 -14.13 14.12 4.81
C HIS A 41 -13.65 13.09 3.80
N SER A 42 -12.74 13.50 2.93
CA SER A 42 -12.07 12.60 2.00
C SER A 42 -10.89 11.89 2.69
N CYS A 43 -10.47 10.74 2.16
CA CYS A 43 -9.27 10.06 2.66
C CYS A 43 -7.99 10.90 2.52
N TYR A 44 -8.00 11.92 1.67
CA TYR A 44 -6.90 12.86 1.50
C TYR A 44 -6.73 13.80 2.70
N ASP A 45 -7.80 14.09 3.43
CA ASP A 45 -7.76 14.97 4.60
C ASP A 45 -7.02 14.29 5.77
N CYS A 46 -7.01 12.95 5.79
CA CYS A 46 -6.28 12.14 6.77
C CYS A 46 -4.85 11.76 6.30
N MET A 47 -4.48 12.05 5.06
CA MET A 47 -3.18 11.66 4.52
C MET A 47 -2.07 12.54 5.13
N PRO A 48 -0.94 11.96 5.58
CA PRO A 48 0.17 12.76 6.06
C PRO A 48 0.75 13.62 4.94
N LYS A 49 1.34 14.77 5.30
CA LYS A 49 1.94 15.73 4.34
C LYS A 49 3.03 15.10 3.45
N SER A 50 3.64 14.02 3.94
CA SER A 50 4.64 13.21 3.24
C SER A 50 4.40 11.75 3.56
N GLY A 51 4.78 10.86 2.65
CA GLY A 51 4.52 9.44 2.76
C GLY A 51 5.24 8.70 1.66
N LYS A 52 5.42 7.39 1.82
CA LYS A 52 6.19 6.59 0.88
C LYS A 52 5.33 5.49 0.30
N VAL A 53 5.18 5.47 -1.01
CA VAL A 53 4.51 4.37 -1.72
C VAL A 53 5.50 3.67 -2.65
N LEU A 54 5.51 2.34 -2.58
CA LEU A 54 6.34 1.49 -3.44
C LEU A 54 5.50 1.03 -4.65
N LEU A 55 5.99 1.31 -5.87
CA LEU A 55 5.42 0.78 -7.11
C LEU A 55 6.33 -0.31 -7.68
N LEU A 56 5.79 -1.52 -7.87
CA LEU A 56 6.50 -2.70 -8.36
C LEU A 56 5.98 -3.12 -9.73
N ASP A 57 6.89 -3.48 -10.64
CA ASP A 57 6.51 -4.11 -11.91
C ASP A 57 5.98 -5.54 -11.65
N ALA A 58 4.87 -5.90 -12.28
CA ALA A 58 4.29 -7.24 -12.23
C ALA A 58 5.22 -8.37 -12.70
N ARG A 59 6.22 -8.06 -13.53
CA ARG A 59 7.25 -9.01 -13.99
C ARG A 59 8.36 -9.23 -12.96
N LEU A 60 8.35 -8.50 -11.85
CA LEU A 60 9.34 -8.62 -10.80
C LEU A 60 9.19 -9.95 -10.08
N SER A 61 10.30 -10.69 -9.93
CA SER A 61 10.28 -11.93 -9.15
C SER A 61 9.84 -11.67 -7.70
N ILE A 62 9.08 -12.60 -7.13
CA ILE A 62 8.60 -12.59 -5.74
C ILE A 62 9.75 -12.29 -4.75
N ARG A 63 10.94 -12.85 -4.99
CA ARG A 63 12.14 -12.61 -4.17
C ARG A 63 12.51 -11.12 -4.11
N LYS A 64 12.60 -10.48 -5.27
CA LYS A 64 12.94 -9.06 -5.39
C LYS A 64 11.84 -8.18 -4.82
N ALA A 65 10.57 -8.52 -5.06
CA ALA A 65 9.42 -7.80 -4.51
C ALA A 65 9.43 -7.82 -2.97
N PHE A 66 9.68 -8.99 -2.37
CA PHE A 66 9.81 -9.13 -0.92
C PHE A 66 10.95 -8.27 -0.35
N PHE A 67 12.15 -8.37 -0.94
CA PHE A 67 13.27 -7.56 -0.50
C PHE A 67 12.99 -6.07 -0.68
N ALA A 68 12.35 -5.65 -1.77
CA ALA A 68 12.00 -4.25 -1.99
C ALA A 68 11.10 -3.70 -0.87
N LEU A 69 10.12 -4.46 -0.38
CA LEU A 69 9.29 -4.07 0.76
C LEU A 69 10.10 -3.94 2.05
N VAL A 70 10.90 -4.96 2.38
CA VAL A 70 11.71 -4.98 3.61
C VAL A 70 12.77 -3.88 3.63
N TYR A 71 13.47 -3.65 2.52
CA TYR A 71 14.50 -2.60 2.43
C TYR A 71 13.90 -1.19 2.47
N ASN A 72 12.69 -1.01 1.95
CA ASN A 72 12.04 0.29 1.94
C ASN A 72 11.18 0.57 3.17
N SER A 73 11.08 -0.39 4.10
CA SER A 73 10.24 -0.29 5.29
C SER A 73 8.77 -0.05 4.98
N VAL A 74 8.26 -0.64 3.90
CA VAL A 74 6.85 -0.52 3.49
C VAL A 74 6.17 -1.88 3.57
N ARG A 75 4.93 -1.91 4.07
CA ARG A 75 4.15 -3.14 4.29
C ARG A 75 3.27 -3.56 3.10
N ALA A 76 3.13 -2.68 2.11
CA ALA A 76 2.36 -2.93 0.92
C ALA A 76 2.95 -2.16 -0.27
N ALA A 77 2.75 -2.68 -1.48
CA ALA A 77 3.17 -2.04 -2.70
C ALA A 77 2.08 -2.11 -3.76
N LEU A 78 2.02 -1.11 -4.62
CA LEU A 78 1.18 -1.15 -5.81
C LEU A 78 1.89 -1.98 -6.88
N VAL A 79 1.14 -2.82 -7.59
CA VAL A 79 1.64 -3.63 -8.70
C VAL A 79 1.17 -3.00 -10.01
N TRP A 80 2.13 -2.69 -10.87
CA TRP A 80 1.92 -2.05 -12.16
C TRP A 80 2.37 -2.96 -13.30
N HIS A 81 1.57 -3.05 -14.37
CA HIS A 81 2.01 -3.70 -15.60
C HIS A 81 2.53 -2.64 -16.58
N ALA A 82 3.86 -2.59 -16.77
CA ALA A 82 4.47 -1.61 -17.66
C ALA A 82 3.98 -1.75 -19.13
N ALA A 83 3.75 -2.98 -19.60
CA ALA A 83 3.42 -3.23 -21.01
C ALA A 83 1.99 -2.83 -21.39
N THR A 84 1.02 -2.98 -20.49
CA THR A 84 -0.40 -2.59 -20.72
C THR A 84 -0.74 -1.25 -20.08
N SER A 85 0.22 -0.63 -19.38
CA SER A 85 0.01 0.59 -18.59
C SER A 85 -1.22 0.50 -17.68
N SER A 86 -1.44 -0.67 -17.07
CA SER A 86 -2.59 -0.93 -16.21
C SER A 86 -2.15 -1.29 -14.80
N ASN A 87 -2.93 -0.81 -13.81
CA ASN A 87 -2.74 -1.24 -12.43
C ASN A 87 -3.33 -2.65 -12.27
N ILE A 88 -2.53 -3.57 -11.73
CA ILE A 88 -2.98 -4.94 -11.47
C ILE A 88 -3.58 -5.03 -10.06
N GLY A 89 -3.02 -4.31 -9.08
CA GLY A 89 -3.54 -4.32 -7.72
C GLY A 89 -2.53 -3.91 -6.65
N LEU A 90 -2.79 -4.33 -5.41
CA LEU A 90 -1.93 -4.14 -4.25
C LEU A 90 -1.33 -5.50 -3.87
N ILE A 91 -0.06 -5.52 -3.50
CA ILE A 91 0.57 -6.67 -2.85
C ILE A 91 0.97 -6.29 -1.42
N THR A 92 0.56 -7.11 -0.46
CA THR A 92 0.74 -6.88 0.97
C THR A 92 1.55 -8.01 1.59
N ILE A 93 2.02 -7.79 2.82
CA ILE A 93 2.65 -8.84 3.63
C ILE A 93 1.78 -10.10 3.73
N SER A 94 0.45 -9.97 3.84
CA SER A 94 -0.48 -11.08 3.90
C SER A 94 -0.43 -11.96 2.64
N ASP A 95 -0.31 -11.34 1.47
CA ASP A 95 -0.18 -12.06 0.21
C ASP A 95 1.13 -12.87 0.16
N PHE A 96 2.22 -12.32 0.69
CA PHE A 96 3.47 -13.05 0.84
C PHE A 96 3.35 -14.23 1.81
N ILE A 97 2.65 -14.07 2.93
CA ILE A 97 2.42 -15.18 3.88
C ILE A 97 1.69 -16.32 3.18
N ASN A 98 0.59 -16.03 2.48
CA ASN A 98 -0.18 -17.03 1.75
C ASN A 98 0.65 -17.71 0.66
N MET A 99 1.46 -16.94 -0.07
CA MET A 99 2.34 -17.46 -1.11
C MET A 99 3.47 -18.35 -0.55
N LEU A 100 4.03 -18.00 0.62
CA LEU A 100 5.05 -18.80 1.31
C LEU A 100 4.47 -20.11 1.84
N ILE A 101 3.25 -20.09 2.37
CA ILE A 101 2.52 -21.28 2.82
C ILE A 101 2.23 -22.20 1.62
N ALA A 102 1.82 -21.64 0.48
CA ALA A 102 1.61 -22.42 -0.74
C ALA A 102 2.91 -23.03 -1.30
N ALA A 103 4.05 -22.38 -1.09
CA ALA A 103 5.37 -22.80 -1.59
C ALA A 103 6.24 -23.53 -0.54
N TYR A 104 5.63 -24.05 0.54
CA TYR A 104 6.29 -24.49 1.79
C TYR A 104 7.40 -25.53 1.65
N ASP A 105 7.55 -26.17 0.48
CA ASP A 105 8.60 -27.17 0.23
C ASP A 105 9.99 -26.57 -0.07
N SER A 106 10.11 -25.25 -0.24
CA SER A 106 11.40 -24.64 -0.63
C SER A 106 12.27 -24.22 0.57
N LYS A 107 13.57 -24.58 0.55
CA LYS A 107 14.58 -24.16 1.56
C LYS A 107 14.68 -22.63 1.76
N TRP A 108 14.28 -21.85 0.76
CA TRP A 108 14.31 -20.38 0.83
C TRP A 108 13.15 -19.79 1.64
N VAL A 109 11.99 -20.46 1.70
CA VAL A 109 10.84 -20.05 2.53
C VAL A 109 11.21 -20.04 4.02
N ARG A 110 11.92 -21.06 4.49
CA ARG A 110 12.41 -21.12 5.88
C ARG A 110 13.35 -19.96 6.24
N ARG A 111 14.18 -19.51 5.30
CA ARG A 111 15.08 -18.36 5.49
C ARG A 111 14.29 -17.04 5.55
N ILE A 112 13.24 -16.90 4.74
CA ILE A 112 12.36 -15.73 4.77
C ILE A 112 11.49 -15.68 6.02
N LEU A 113 10.95 -16.82 6.48
CA LEU A 113 10.19 -16.89 7.72
C LEU A 113 11.02 -16.41 8.93
N PHE A 114 12.34 -16.70 8.92
CA PHE A 114 13.26 -16.16 9.91
C PHE A 114 13.41 -14.63 9.81
N LEU A 115 13.54 -14.08 8.59
CA LEU A 115 13.56 -12.63 8.37
C LEU A 115 12.25 -11.94 8.77
N PHE A 116 11.12 -12.62 8.60
CA PHE A 116 9.80 -12.13 9.02
C PHE A 116 9.73 -11.92 10.54
N ARG A 117 10.28 -12.84 11.32
CA ARG A 117 10.27 -12.78 12.79
C ARG A 117 11.06 -11.60 13.33
N ASP A 118 12.20 -11.27 12.72
CA ASP A 118 13.11 -10.25 13.25
C ASP A 118 12.95 -8.86 12.62
N LYS A 119 12.38 -8.74 11.41
CA LYS A 119 12.28 -7.44 10.70
C LYS A 119 10.87 -6.95 10.37
N ILE A 120 9.85 -7.80 10.35
CA ILE A 120 8.50 -7.37 9.94
C ILE A 120 7.60 -7.00 11.13
N LEU A 121 7.83 -7.58 12.32
CA LEU A 121 7.11 -7.14 13.53
C LEU A 121 7.56 -5.75 14.05
N SER A 122 8.70 -5.25 13.57
CA SER A 122 9.22 -3.91 13.91
C SER A 122 8.95 -2.84 12.84
N LEU A 123 8.20 -3.19 11.78
CA LEU A 123 7.77 -2.28 10.70
C LEU A 123 6.29 -1.94 10.87
#